data_AF-A0A1W9UAY8-F1
#
_entry.id   AF-A0A1W9UAY8-F1
#
_cell.length_a   1.000
_cell.length_b   1.000
_cell.length_c   1.000
_cell.angle_alpha   90.00
_cell.angle_beta   90.00
_cell.angle_gamma   90.00
#
_symmetry.space_group_name_H-M   'P 1'
#
loop_
_entity.id
_entity.type
_entity.pdbx_description
1 polymer ?
#
loop_
_entity_poly.entity_id
_entity_poly.type
_entity_poly.pdbx_seq_one_letter_code
_entity_poly.pdbx_strand_id
1 'polypeptide(L)' 'TDALHREESCGGHFRVEHQTEDGEATRDDENFCYVAAWEYKGVGKAPELHKEPLKFENIKLAVRSYK' A
#
# COMPACT_ATOMS: atom_id res chain seq x y z
N THR A 1 -1.78 -11.79 5.34
CA THR A 1 -2.92 -11.51 4.45
C THR A 1 -3.15 -10.02 4.20
N ASP A 2 -2.71 -9.09 5.03
CA ASP A 2 -2.70 -7.68 4.61
C ASP A 2 -1.39 -7.29 3.89
N ALA A 3 -0.25 -7.44 4.57
CA ALA A 3 1.08 -7.15 4.01
C ALA A 3 1.40 -7.89 2.70
N LEU A 4 0.90 -9.13 2.53
CA LEU A 4 1.06 -9.90 1.29
C LEU A 4 0.19 -9.34 0.15
N HIS A 5 -1.01 -8.81 0.45
CA HIS A 5 -1.87 -8.20 -0.57
C HIS A 5 -1.26 -6.92 -1.13
N ARG A 6 -0.52 -6.18 -0.28
CA ARG A 6 0.11 -4.91 -0.63
C ARG A 6 1.47 -5.15 -1.28
N GLU A 7 1.44 -5.37 -2.59
CA GLU A 7 2.60 -5.58 -3.49
C GLU A 7 3.27 -4.25 -3.86
N GLU A 8 3.72 -3.50 -2.85
CA GLU A 8 4.49 -2.26 -2.99
C GLU A 8 5.34 -2.00 -1.73
N SER A 9 6.15 -0.94 -1.73
CA SER A 9 6.72 -0.35 -0.51
C SER A 9 6.21 1.08 -0.32
N CYS A 10 5.53 1.33 0.81
CA CYS A 10 4.98 2.64 1.13
C CYS A 10 5.01 2.91 2.64
N GLY A 11 5.75 3.93 3.06
CA GLY A 11 5.87 4.32 4.47
C GLY A 11 6.58 3.24 5.29
N GLY A 12 5.92 2.73 6.34
CA GLY A 12 6.45 1.68 7.20
C GLY A 12 6.27 0.26 6.65
N HIS A 13 5.50 0.08 5.57
CA HIS A 13 5.38 -1.19 4.85
C HIS A 13 6.47 -1.25 3.78
N PHE A 14 7.45 -2.13 3.96
CA PHE A 14 8.63 -2.22 3.10
C PHE A 14 8.86 -3.65 2.62
N ARG A 15 9.06 -3.80 1.32
CA ARG A 15 9.31 -5.06 0.64
C ARG A 15 10.56 -4.90 -0.23
N VAL A 16 11.52 -5.81 -0.04
CA VAL A 16 12.80 -5.77 -0.77
C VAL A 16 12.59 -5.97 -2.27
N GLU A 17 11.51 -6.64 -2.67
CA GLU A 17 11.16 -6.79 -4.09
C GLU A 17 10.64 -5.49 -4.72
N HIS A 18 10.24 -4.51 -3.89
CA HIS A 18 9.60 -3.24 -4.29
C HIS A 18 10.39 -2.05 -3.74
N GLN A 19 11.67 -1.96 -4.11
CA GLN A 19 12.55 -0.85 -3.73
C GLN A 19 13.30 -0.32 -4.96
N THR A 20 13.85 0.89 -4.86
CA THR A 20 14.78 1.42 -5.84
C THR A 20 16.13 0.70 -5.75
N GLU A 21 17.00 0.86 -6.74
CA GLU A 21 18.36 0.30 -6.71
C GLU A 21 19.18 0.78 -5.49
N ASP A 22 18.87 1.97 -4.99
CA ASP A 22 19.48 2.57 -3.80
C ASP A 22 18.83 2.11 -2.47
N GLY A 23 17.83 1.24 -2.52
CA GLY A 23 17.13 0.72 -1.34
C GLY A 23 16.04 1.65 -0.77
N GLU A 24 15.56 2.64 -1.52
CA GLU A 24 14.41 3.46 -1.12
C GLU A 24 13.08 2.76 -1.47
N ALA A 25 12.02 3.07 -0.74
CA ALA A 25 10.69 2.49 -0.96
C ALA A 25 10.09 2.94 -2.31
N THR A 26 9.65 1.99 -3.13
CA THR A 26 8.90 2.26 -4.36
C THR A 26 7.41 2.06 -4.14
N ARG A 27 6.65 3.15 -4.15
CA ARG A 27 5.19 3.16 -4.02
C ARG A 27 4.51 2.98 -5.37
N ASP A 28 3.40 2.26 -5.39
CA ASP A 28 2.56 2.02 -6.57
C ASP A 28 1.20 2.71 -6.38
N ASP A 29 1.16 3.97 -6.82
CA ASP A 29 -0.02 4.83 -6.74
C ASP A 29 -1.13 4.42 -7.73
N GLU A 30 -0.85 3.58 -8.72
CA GLU A 30 -1.88 3.08 -9.65
C GLU A 30 -2.74 2.00 -8.98
N ASN A 31 -2.08 1.07 -8.27
CA ASN A 31 -2.75 -0.08 -7.69
C ASN A 31 -3.08 0.07 -6.20
N PHE A 32 -2.36 0.90 -5.44
CA PHE A 32 -2.46 0.93 -3.96
C PHE A 32 -2.76 2.31 -3.37
N CYS A 33 -3.28 3.25 -4.18
CA CYS A 33 -3.77 4.55 -3.72
C CYS A 33 -5.15 4.46 -3.02
N TYR A 34 -5.18 3.71 -1.91
CA TYR A 34 -6.34 3.54 -1.04
C TYR A 34 -5.91 3.20 0.40
N VAL A 35 -6.82 3.46 1.33
CA VAL A 35 -6.79 2.85 2.67
C VAL A 35 -7.66 1.60 2.68
N ALA A 36 -7.32 0.63 3.51
CA ALA A 36 -8.00 -0.65 3.53
C ALA A 36 -8.13 -1.21 4.94
N ALA A 37 -9.18 -2.01 5.14
CA ALA A 37 -9.37 -2.79 6.34
C ALA A 37 -9.88 -4.18 5.99
N TRP A 38 -9.34 -5.19 6.68
CA TRP A 38 -9.83 -6.56 6.57
C TRP A 38 -10.90 -6.81 7.64
N GLU A 39 -12.13 -7.07 7.19
CA GLU A 39 -13.23 -7.48 8.05
C GLU A 39 -13.08 -8.95 8.45
N TYR A 40 -13.19 -9.22 9.74
CA TYR A 40 -13.30 -10.58 10.25
C TYR A 40 -14.73 -11.11 10.16
N LYS A 41 -14.95 -12.15 9.33
CA LYS A 41 -16.30 -12.71 9.07
C LYS A 41 -16.66 -13.92 9.94
N GLY A 42 -15.81 -14.29 10.89
CA GLY A 42 -15.96 -15.49 11.73
C GLY A 42 -15.01 -16.63 11.35
N VAL A 43 -14.90 -17.62 12.24
CA VAL A 43 -13.96 -18.75 12.08
C VAL A 43 -14.30 -19.56 10.83
N GLY A 44 -13.29 -19.91 10.03
CA GLY A 44 -13.45 -20.71 8.81
C GLY A 44 -14.03 -19.96 7.62
N LYS A 45 -14.31 -18.66 7.75
CA LYS A 45 -14.71 -17.79 6.62
C LYS A 45 -13.53 -16.92 6.20
N ALA A 46 -13.38 -16.73 4.89
CA ALA A 46 -12.41 -15.79 4.36
C ALA A 46 -12.74 -14.36 4.84
N PRO A 47 -11.73 -13.58 5.27
CA PRO A 47 -11.94 -12.17 5.59
C PRO A 47 -12.24 -11.39 4.31
N GLU A 48 -12.90 -10.25 4.46
CA GLU A 48 -13.27 -9.37 3.35
C GLU A 48 -12.45 -8.09 3.39
N LEU A 49 -11.95 -7.65 2.24
CA LEU A 49 -11.16 -6.44 2.12
C LEU A 49 -12.05 -5.27 1.73
N HIS A 50 -12.16 -4.31 2.62
CA HIS A 50 -12.80 -3.03 2.34
C HIS A 50 -11.74 -2.02 1.90
N LYS A 51 -12.01 -1.28 0.82
CA LYS A 51 -11.09 -0.27 0.25
C LYS A 51 -11.79 1.07 0.12
N GLU A 52 -11.10 2.13 0.50
CA GLU A 52 -11.52 3.51 0.28
C GLU A 52 -10.45 4.24 -0.55
N PRO A 53 -10.76 4.63 -1.81
CA PRO A 53 -9.81 5.32 -2.68
C PRO A 53 -9.40 6.67 -2.12
N LEU A 54 -8.11 6.98 -2.17
CA LEU A 54 -7.60 8.29 -1.79
C LEU A 54 -7.57 9.23 -3.01
N LYS A 55 -8.11 10.45 -2.84
CA LYS A 55 -8.09 11.49 -3.86
C LYS A 55 -7.36 12.71 -3.33
N PHE A 56 -6.42 13.23 -4.11
CA PHE A 56 -5.60 14.39 -3.75
C PHE A 56 -5.87 15.53 -4.72
N GLU A 57 -6.61 16.55 -4.26
CA GLU A 57 -7.02 17.69 -5.09
C GLU A 57 -5.98 18.82 -5.08
N ASN A 58 -5.37 19.06 -3.92
CA ASN A 58 -4.54 20.24 -3.70
C ASN A 58 -3.04 19.98 -3.88
N ILE A 59 -2.61 18.73 -3.73
CA ILE A 59 -1.20 18.34 -3.81
C ILE A 59 -1.10 17.09 -4.68
N LYS A 60 -0.27 17.15 -5.72
CA LYS A 60 0.00 15.98 -6.55
C LYS A 60 0.92 15.02 -5.81
N LEU A 61 0.67 13.73 -6.00
CA LEU A 61 1.55 12.69 -5.51
C LEU A 61 2.94 12.85 -6.16
N ALA A 62 3.97 12.77 -5.32
CA ALA A 62 5.36 12.85 -5.72
C ALA A 62 6.14 11.72 -5.04
N VAL A 63 7.22 11.29 -5.70
CA VAL A 63 8.14 10.30 -5.14
C VAL A 63 8.95 10.97 -4.03
N ARG A 64 8.97 10.34 -2.86
CA ARG A 64 9.74 10.81 -1.72
C ARG A 64 11.14 10.22 -1.80
N SER A 65 12.16 11.07 -1.82
CA SER A 65 13.57 10.69 -1.72
C SER A 65 14.24 11.49 -0.61
N TYR A 66 15.25 10.90 0.05
CA TYR A 66 16.03 11.54 1.11
C TYR A 66 17.44 11.95 0.66
N LYS A 67 17.72 11.84 -0.64
CA LYS A 67 18.93 12.38 -1.25
C LYS A 67 18.90 13.91 -1.29
#